data_AF-F7KS88-F1
#
_entry.id   AF-F7KS88-F1
#
_cell.length_a   1.000
_cell.length_b   1.000
_cell.length_c   1.000
_cell.angle_alpha   90.00
_cell.angle_beta   90.00
_cell.angle_gamma   90.00
#
_symmetry.space_group_name_H-M   'P 1'
#
loop_
_entity.id
_entity.type
_entity.pdbx_description
1 polymer ?
#
loop_
_entity_poly.entity_id
_entity_poly.type
_entity_poly.pdbx_seq_one_letter_code
_entity_poly.pdbx_strand_id
1 'polypeptide(L)'
;MGKDYIVDFIGVGNNTKLVNAKVLSEYDLIITIGRTVQQCFAVGVPVYVYDYFGGPGYIDGSNFILAEKYNFSGRGFSKLSANELADDIKKHYNQAVLELAHLHSVAQERYNYVEQFDLFYSELFNQESDIRKAQYYTNIEKSRIMTYNKVMPIMLGTNQRSQLFFNAGDGFCEENSIVWYSVENYKIRRTFSINGHVSELRFDPCDAPCRCKVYEFSVNGKKKKIKQLELIITNDPQFIISLSEVEKQEENLEIEIVFQYELIPFEEVINTSMKLIDGLKVENARLKQNFLYRFRNKIQCALTRK
;
A
#
# COMPACT_ATOMS: atom_id res chain seq x y z
N MET A 1 2.60 37.85 -26.72
CA MET A 1 3.59 37.20 -25.85
C MET A 1 4.95 37.79 -26.17
N GLY A 2 5.62 38.36 -25.16
CA GLY A 2 6.83 39.18 -25.29
C GLY A 2 8.04 38.40 -25.82
N LYS A 3 8.94 39.12 -26.50
CA LYS A 3 10.07 38.64 -27.30
C LYS A 3 11.30 38.17 -26.49
N ASP A 4 11.17 37.81 -25.22
CA ASP A 4 12.33 37.73 -24.31
C ASP A 4 12.86 36.31 -24.03
N TYR A 5 12.13 35.25 -24.40
CA TYR A 5 12.53 33.86 -24.14
C TYR A 5 12.28 32.95 -25.35
N ILE A 6 13.21 32.03 -25.59
CA ILE A 6 13.07 30.96 -26.59
C ILE A 6 12.76 29.67 -25.81
N VAL A 7 11.64 29.02 -26.13
CA VAL A 7 11.14 27.85 -25.39
C VAL A 7 11.00 26.67 -26.35
N ASP A 8 11.64 25.56 -25.98
CA ASP A 8 11.51 24.28 -26.67
C ASP A 8 10.78 23.26 -25.79
N PHE A 9 9.88 22.49 -26.39
CA PHE A 9 9.21 21.37 -25.74
C PHE A 9 9.82 20.05 -26.21
N ILE A 10 10.44 19.31 -25.28
CA ILE A 10 11.07 18.01 -25.54
C ILE A 10 10.24 16.91 -24.88
N GLY A 11 9.83 15.90 -25.67
CA GLY A 11 9.06 14.76 -25.19
C GLY A 11 7.93 14.33 -26.12
N VAL A 12 7.07 13.44 -25.63
CA VAL A 12 5.95 12.87 -26.38
C VAL A 12 5.00 13.99 -26.82
N GLY A 13 4.63 13.98 -28.11
CA GLY A 13 3.77 15.01 -28.71
C GLY A 13 4.51 16.25 -29.23
N ASN A 14 5.84 16.34 -29.02
CA ASN A 14 6.69 17.41 -29.55
C ASN A 14 8.00 16.82 -30.10
N ASN A 15 9.14 17.46 -29.85
CA ASN A 15 10.45 16.97 -30.30
C ASN A 15 10.95 15.84 -29.39
N THR A 16 10.75 14.59 -29.80
CA THR A 16 11.22 13.43 -29.04
C THR A 16 12.69 13.15 -29.36
N LYS A 17 13.58 13.48 -28.43
CA LYS A 17 15.02 13.17 -28.50
C LYS A 17 15.53 12.61 -27.18
N LEU A 18 16.62 11.85 -27.23
CA LEU A 18 17.31 11.39 -26.02
C LEU A 18 17.85 12.59 -25.25
N VAL A 19 17.35 12.80 -24.04
CA VAL A 19 17.86 13.84 -23.14
C VAL A 19 19.17 13.36 -22.52
N ASN A 20 20.27 13.91 -22.99
CA ASN A 20 21.63 13.65 -22.50
C ASN A 20 22.29 14.97 -22.05
N ALA A 21 23.50 14.88 -21.49
CA ALA A 21 24.22 16.05 -20.98
C ALA A 21 24.39 17.16 -22.03
N LYS A 22 24.68 16.79 -23.29
CA LYS A 22 24.83 17.74 -24.39
C LYS A 22 23.53 18.52 -24.63
N VAL A 23 22.40 17.81 -24.72
CA VAL A 23 21.08 18.45 -24.90
C VAL A 23 20.76 19.39 -23.73
N LEU A 24 21.03 18.98 -22.49
CA LEU A 24 20.74 19.81 -21.31
C LEU A 24 21.59 21.08 -21.30
N SER A 25 22.88 20.99 -21.67
CA SER A 25 23.81 22.13 -21.69
C SER A 25 23.51 23.20 -22.76
N GLU A 26 22.59 22.92 -23.69
CA GLU A 26 22.17 23.88 -24.72
C GLU A 26 21.14 24.90 -24.20
N TYR A 27 20.63 24.72 -22.97
CA TYR A 27 19.57 25.56 -22.40
C TYR A 27 20.04 26.29 -21.13
N ASP A 28 19.56 27.52 -20.95
CA ASP A 28 19.79 28.32 -19.73
C ASP A 28 18.93 27.87 -18.55
N LEU A 29 17.77 27.27 -18.82
CA LEU A 29 16.82 26.78 -17.83
C LEU A 29 16.12 25.52 -18.35
N ILE A 30 16.03 24.51 -17.51
CA ILE A 30 15.24 23.31 -17.75
C ILE A 30 14.03 23.28 -16.82
N ILE A 31 12.83 23.06 -17.37
CA ILE A 31 11.62 22.81 -16.57
C ILE A 31 11.26 21.34 -16.71
N THR A 32 11.41 20.56 -15.63
CA THR A 32 11.25 19.10 -15.68
C THR A 32 11.01 18.49 -14.31
N ILE A 33 10.79 17.17 -14.27
CA ILE A 33 10.60 16.39 -13.05
C ILE A 33 11.42 15.10 -13.10
N GLY A 34 11.56 14.43 -11.95
CA GLY A 34 12.13 13.09 -11.89
C GLY A 34 13.63 13.05 -12.14
N ARG A 35 14.09 11.97 -12.77
CA ARG A 35 15.50 11.68 -13.00
C ARG A 35 16.25 12.80 -13.73
N THR A 36 15.60 13.51 -14.64
CA THR A 36 16.25 14.58 -15.42
C THR A 36 16.72 15.72 -14.52
N VAL A 37 16.07 15.95 -13.37
CA VAL A 37 16.48 16.96 -12.38
C VAL A 37 17.90 16.68 -11.86
N GLN A 38 18.18 15.42 -11.53
CA GLN A 38 19.51 14.98 -11.08
C GLN A 38 20.58 15.18 -12.17
N GLN A 39 20.19 14.99 -13.43
CA GLN A 39 21.07 15.22 -14.57
C GLN A 39 21.34 16.72 -14.78
N CYS A 40 20.36 17.60 -14.57
CA CYS A 40 20.57 19.05 -14.62
C CYS A 40 21.58 19.50 -13.55
N PHE A 41 21.50 18.96 -12.34
CA PHE A 41 22.51 19.21 -11.30
C PHE A 41 23.91 18.76 -11.75
N ALA A 42 24.01 17.55 -12.32
CA ALA A 42 25.27 17.01 -12.80
C ALA A 42 25.86 17.81 -13.99
N VAL A 43 25.04 18.43 -14.83
CA VAL A 43 25.50 19.29 -15.94
C VAL A 43 25.76 20.73 -15.46
N GLY A 44 25.17 21.14 -14.34
CA GLY A 44 25.25 22.51 -13.82
C GLY A 44 24.30 23.47 -14.52
N VAL A 45 23.09 23.01 -14.84
CA VAL A 45 22.04 23.82 -15.49
C VAL A 45 20.89 24.05 -14.51
N PRO A 46 20.38 25.30 -14.36
CA PRO A 46 19.22 25.60 -13.54
C PRO A 46 18.02 24.71 -13.91
N VAL A 47 17.35 24.19 -12.89
CA VAL A 47 16.18 23.36 -13.07
C VAL A 47 15.03 23.84 -12.21
N TYR A 48 13.86 23.98 -12.84
CA TYR A 48 12.60 24.32 -12.20
C TYR A 48 11.71 23.08 -12.16
N VAL A 49 11.36 22.62 -10.96
CA VAL A 49 10.61 21.40 -10.73
C VAL A 49 9.15 21.72 -10.51
N TYR A 50 8.32 21.37 -11.49
CA TYR A 50 6.88 21.62 -11.42
C TYR A 50 6.09 20.68 -12.35
N ASP A 51 4.96 20.18 -11.86
CA ASP A 51 4.04 19.30 -12.59
C ASP A 51 2.59 19.52 -12.13
N TYR A 52 1.65 18.71 -12.59
CA TYR A 52 0.25 18.77 -12.20
C TYR A 52 0.02 18.62 -10.69
N PHE A 53 0.97 18.11 -9.92
CA PHE A 53 0.91 18.07 -8.45
C PHE A 53 1.22 19.43 -7.79
N GLY A 54 1.86 20.35 -8.51
CA GLY A 54 2.55 21.50 -7.96
C GLY A 54 4.05 21.34 -8.11
N GLY A 55 4.81 22.04 -7.28
CA GLY A 55 6.25 21.85 -7.21
C GLY A 55 6.96 22.88 -6.35
N PRO A 56 8.19 22.59 -5.92
CA PRO A 56 8.99 23.53 -5.14
C PRO A 56 9.49 24.71 -5.99
N GLY A 57 9.38 24.63 -7.32
CA GLY A 57 10.03 25.56 -8.22
C GLY A 57 11.52 25.24 -8.34
N TYR A 58 12.38 26.23 -8.16
CA TYR A 58 13.83 26.00 -8.12
C TYR A 58 14.23 25.20 -6.89
N ILE A 59 15.22 24.32 -7.05
CA ILE A 59 15.75 23.51 -5.96
C ILE A 59 16.83 24.29 -5.21
N ASP A 60 16.74 24.28 -3.88
CA ASP A 60 17.72 24.88 -2.97
C ASP A 60 17.87 24.03 -1.70
N GLY A 61 18.78 24.44 -0.81
CA GLY A 61 19.01 23.72 0.45
C GLY A 61 17.79 23.58 1.37
N SER A 62 16.77 24.43 1.23
CA SER A 62 15.55 24.39 2.07
C SER A 62 14.54 23.35 1.59
N ASN A 63 14.49 23.08 0.28
CA ASN A 63 13.48 22.21 -0.32
C ASN A 63 14.04 20.89 -0.89
N PHE A 64 15.38 20.78 -1.04
CA PHE A 64 16.04 19.65 -1.67
C PHE A 64 15.65 18.29 -1.07
N ILE A 65 15.73 18.13 0.25
CA ILE A 65 15.47 16.84 0.92
C ILE A 65 14.03 16.37 0.68
N LEU A 66 13.06 17.28 0.77
CA LEU A 66 11.66 16.95 0.56
C LEU A 66 11.37 16.65 -0.91
N ALA A 67 11.96 17.42 -1.83
CA ALA A 67 11.84 17.19 -3.26
C ALA A 67 12.46 15.84 -3.66
N GLU A 68 13.64 15.50 -3.13
CA GLU A 68 14.33 14.23 -3.37
C GLU A 68 13.53 13.04 -2.85
N LYS A 69 12.99 13.12 -1.62
CA LYS A 69 12.11 12.07 -1.05
C LYS A 69 10.94 11.71 -1.97
N TYR A 70 10.42 12.67 -2.71
CA TYR A 70 9.33 12.47 -3.67
C TYR A 70 9.81 12.28 -5.12
N ASN A 71 11.10 11.98 -5.32
CA ASN A 71 11.72 11.78 -6.64
C ASN A 71 11.55 13.00 -7.56
N PHE A 72 11.62 14.21 -7.02
CA PHE A 72 11.48 15.48 -7.75
C PHE A 72 10.23 15.52 -8.64
N SER A 73 9.13 14.93 -8.19
CA SER A 73 7.89 14.82 -8.97
C SER A 73 6.91 15.99 -8.78
N GLY A 74 7.34 17.03 -8.08
CA GLY A 74 6.47 18.15 -7.66
C GLY A 74 5.51 17.86 -6.49
N ARG A 75 5.49 16.63 -5.94
CA ARG A 75 4.65 16.29 -4.78
C ARG A 75 5.20 16.90 -3.49
N GLY A 76 4.29 17.18 -2.55
CA GLY A 76 4.63 17.77 -1.25
C GLY A 76 4.66 19.29 -1.23
N PHE A 77 4.27 19.94 -2.33
CA PHE A 77 4.28 21.39 -2.50
C PHE A 77 2.95 21.92 -3.04
N SER A 78 2.70 23.21 -2.84
CA SER A 78 1.49 23.88 -3.31
C SER A 78 1.49 24.10 -4.82
N LYS A 79 0.31 24.34 -5.38
CA LYS A 79 0.14 24.76 -6.77
C LYS A 79 0.09 26.27 -6.88
N LEU A 80 0.76 26.77 -7.91
CA LEU A 80 0.69 28.12 -8.43
C LEU A 80 -0.14 28.16 -9.72
N SER A 81 -0.76 29.30 -9.98
CA SER A 81 -1.37 29.62 -11.26
C SER A 81 -0.29 29.88 -12.33
N ALA A 82 -0.70 29.89 -13.60
CA ALA A 82 0.23 30.12 -14.72
C ALA A 82 0.95 31.48 -14.63
N ASN A 83 0.28 32.53 -14.15
CA ASN A 83 0.89 33.84 -13.98
C ASN A 83 1.89 33.84 -12.83
N GLU A 84 1.53 33.23 -11.69
CA GLU A 84 2.42 33.10 -10.54
C GLU A 84 3.67 32.28 -10.90
N LEU A 85 3.53 31.21 -11.69
CA LEU A 85 4.67 30.44 -12.20
C LEU A 85 5.60 31.29 -13.06
N ALA A 86 5.05 32.04 -14.01
CA ALA A 86 5.85 32.86 -14.90
C ALA A 86 6.62 33.95 -14.14
N ASP A 87 6.03 34.51 -13.09
CA ASP A 87 6.67 35.52 -12.24
C ASP A 87 7.72 34.88 -11.31
N ASP A 88 7.41 33.73 -10.72
CA ASP A 88 8.31 32.97 -9.85
C ASP A 88 9.59 32.53 -10.59
N ILE A 89 9.43 31.94 -11.79
CA ILE A 89 10.54 31.52 -12.65
C ILE A 89 11.52 32.68 -12.92
N LYS A 90 11.00 33.88 -13.25
CA LYS A 90 11.83 35.04 -13.57
C LYS A 90 12.50 35.62 -12.34
N LYS A 91 11.73 35.77 -11.25
CA LYS A 91 12.18 36.44 -10.03
C LYS A 91 13.30 35.65 -9.35
N HIS A 92 13.23 34.33 -9.38
CA HIS A 92 14.13 33.46 -8.62
C HIS A 92 15.26 32.81 -9.45
N TYR A 93 15.33 33.07 -10.76
CA TYR A 93 16.37 32.52 -11.65
C TYR A 93 17.80 32.81 -11.16
N ASN A 94 18.10 34.07 -10.82
CA ASN A 94 19.46 34.44 -10.37
C ASN A 94 19.86 33.72 -9.08
N GLN A 95 18.91 33.48 -8.17
CA GLN A 95 19.18 32.71 -6.96
C GLN A 95 19.47 31.25 -7.32
N ALA A 96 18.70 30.66 -8.23
CA ALA A 96 18.93 29.29 -8.69
C ALA A 96 20.31 29.08 -9.31
N VAL A 97 20.82 30.09 -10.03
CA VAL A 97 22.19 30.06 -10.58
C VAL A 97 23.25 30.00 -9.47
N LEU A 98 23.04 30.69 -8.34
CA LEU A 98 23.96 30.65 -7.21
C LEU A 98 24.00 29.28 -6.52
N GLU A 99 22.89 28.54 -6.53
CA GLU A 99 22.78 27.20 -5.95
C GLU A 99 23.48 26.12 -6.80
N LEU A 100 23.78 26.37 -8.08
CA LEU A 100 24.27 25.34 -9.01
C LEU A 100 25.55 24.66 -8.54
N ALA A 101 26.50 25.41 -7.99
CA ALA A 101 27.76 24.84 -7.53
C ALA A 101 27.53 23.82 -6.40
N HIS A 102 26.61 24.14 -5.48
CA HIS A 102 26.23 23.24 -4.40
C HIS A 102 25.49 22.01 -4.93
N LEU A 103 24.48 22.21 -5.78
CA LEU A 103 23.70 21.11 -6.35
C LEU A 103 24.55 20.19 -7.23
N HIS A 104 25.55 20.74 -7.94
CA HIS A 104 26.50 19.95 -8.70
C HIS A 104 27.34 19.03 -7.80
N SER A 105 27.83 19.53 -6.65
CA SER A 105 28.52 18.71 -5.65
C SER A 105 27.62 17.60 -5.12
N VAL A 106 26.38 17.94 -4.78
CA VAL A 106 25.37 16.98 -4.32
C VAL A 106 25.13 15.88 -5.35
N ALA A 107 25.13 16.22 -6.64
CA ALA A 107 24.96 15.23 -7.70
C ALA A 107 26.12 14.24 -7.79
N GLN A 108 27.37 14.72 -7.60
CA GLN A 108 28.54 13.84 -7.55
C GLN A 108 28.47 12.90 -6.36
N GLU A 109 28.08 13.40 -5.19
CA GLU A 109 28.05 12.60 -3.96
C GLU A 109 26.89 11.58 -3.93
N ARG A 110 25.70 11.98 -4.40
CA ARG A 110 24.47 11.20 -4.20
C ARG A 110 24.01 10.43 -5.44
N TYR A 111 24.37 10.89 -6.64
CA TYR A 111 23.85 10.34 -7.90
C TYR A 111 24.94 9.80 -8.83
N ASN A 112 26.19 9.68 -8.36
CA ASN A 112 27.23 9.00 -9.11
C ASN A 112 26.89 7.52 -9.24
N TYR A 113 26.50 7.13 -10.45
CA TYR A 113 26.02 5.79 -10.73
C TYR A 113 27.06 4.70 -10.41
N VAL A 114 28.35 4.96 -10.63
CA VAL A 114 29.40 3.96 -10.38
C VAL A 114 29.48 3.67 -8.88
N GLU A 115 29.60 4.71 -8.07
CA GLU A 115 29.69 4.57 -6.61
C GLU A 115 28.40 4.02 -6.00
N GLN A 116 27.23 4.51 -6.44
CA GLN A 116 25.95 4.01 -5.95
C GLN A 116 25.69 2.56 -6.36
N PHE A 117 26.13 2.17 -7.56
CA PHE A 117 26.05 0.77 -8.00
C PHE A 117 26.99 -0.11 -7.19
N ASP A 118 28.23 0.32 -6.94
CA ASP A 118 29.18 -0.46 -6.14
C ASP A 118 28.70 -0.62 -4.69
N LEU A 119 28.11 0.42 -4.10
CA LEU A 119 27.47 0.34 -2.78
C LEU A 119 26.32 -0.66 -2.80
N PHE A 120 25.34 -0.49 -3.70
CA PHE A 120 24.22 -1.41 -3.85
C PHE A 120 24.67 -2.86 -4.08
N TYR A 121 25.65 -3.06 -4.96
CA TYR A 121 26.20 -4.36 -5.29
C TYR A 121 26.87 -4.98 -4.07
N SER A 122 27.67 -4.21 -3.32
CA SER A 122 28.32 -4.70 -2.11
C SER A 122 27.30 -5.09 -1.01
N GLU A 123 26.25 -4.30 -0.82
CA GLU A 123 25.18 -4.60 0.13
C GLU A 123 24.42 -5.86 -0.26
N LEU A 124 24.06 -5.99 -1.54
CA LEU A 124 23.33 -7.15 -2.06
C LEU A 124 24.09 -8.46 -1.86
N PHE A 125 25.42 -8.45 -2.03
CA PHE A 125 26.25 -9.65 -1.87
C PHE A 125 26.64 -9.93 -0.41
N ASN A 126 26.64 -8.92 0.46
CA ASN A 126 26.90 -9.09 1.89
C ASN A 126 25.65 -9.46 2.70
N GLN A 127 24.46 -9.36 2.11
CA GLN A 127 23.27 -9.93 2.72
C GLN A 127 23.32 -11.45 2.70
N GLU A 128 23.19 -12.08 3.88
CA GLU A 128 22.86 -13.50 3.95
C GLU A 128 21.54 -13.72 3.23
N SER A 129 21.64 -14.33 2.05
CA SER A 129 20.47 -14.56 1.22
C SER A 129 19.68 -15.73 1.80
N ASP A 130 18.56 -15.42 2.49
CA ASP A 130 17.47 -16.38 2.68
C ASP A 130 16.78 -16.55 1.32
N ILE A 131 17.48 -17.18 0.37
CA ILE A 131 16.95 -17.53 -0.94
C ILE A 131 15.90 -18.61 -0.71
N ARG A 132 14.70 -18.19 -0.31
CA ARG A 132 13.53 -19.04 -0.44
C ARG A 132 13.47 -19.42 -1.91
N LYS A 133 13.60 -20.72 -2.20
CA LYS A 133 13.44 -21.24 -3.56
C LYS A 133 12.15 -20.67 -4.11
N ALA A 134 12.23 -19.78 -5.10
CA ALA A 134 11.07 -19.30 -5.81
C ALA A 134 10.34 -20.53 -6.36
N GLN A 135 9.19 -20.86 -5.78
CA GLN A 135 8.31 -21.86 -6.36
C GLN A 135 7.66 -21.23 -7.58
N TYR A 136 8.24 -21.49 -8.74
CA TYR A 136 7.63 -21.09 -9.99
C TYR A 136 6.34 -21.89 -10.18
N TYR A 137 5.22 -21.18 -10.32
CA TYR A 137 4.00 -21.78 -10.83
C TYR A 137 4.31 -22.46 -12.17
N THR A 138 3.91 -23.72 -12.30
CA THR A 138 3.91 -24.44 -13.57
C THR A 138 3.12 -23.65 -14.62
N ASN A 139 3.37 -23.87 -15.90
CA ASN A 139 2.60 -23.21 -16.96
C ASN A 139 1.09 -23.47 -16.81
N ILE A 140 0.72 -24.66 -16.35
CA ILE A 140 -0.67 -25.01 -16.03
C ILE A 140 -1.20 -24.12 -14.90
N GLU A 141 -0.46 -23.95 -13.81
CA GLU A 141 -0.86 -23.08 -12.70
C GLU A 141 -0.91 -21.61 -13.12
N LYS A 142 0.04 -21.11 -13.90
CA LYS A 142 0.03 -19.74 -14.44
C LYS A 142 -1.20 -19.50 -15.31
N SER A 143 -1.47 -20.38 -16.27
CA SER A 143 -2.64 -20.30 -17.13
C SER A 143 -3.94 -20.37 -16.32
N ARG A 144 -4.01 -21.27 -15.32
CA ARG A 144 -5.16 -21.33 -14.41
C ARG A 144 -5.32 -20.03 -13.63
N ILE A 145 -4.29 -19.54 -12.95
CA ILE A 145 -4.34 -18.28 -12.19
C ILE A 145 -4.80 -17.13 -13.08
N MET A 146 -4.27 -17.03 -14.31
CA MET A 146 -4.68 -16.00 -15.26
C MET A 146 -6.14 -16.13 -15.69
N THR A 147 -6.58 -17.33 -16.05
CA THR A 147 -7.98 -17.60 -16.43
C THR A 147 -8.92 -17.28 -15.28
N TYR A 148 -8.61 -17.69 -14.05
CA TYR A 148 -9.51 -17.48 -12.91
C TYR A 148 -9.46 -16.08 -12.29
N ASN A 149 -8.33 -15.37 -12.36
CA ASN A 149 -8.25 -14.00 -11.85
C ASN A 149 -8.77 -12.97 -12.86
N LYS A 150 -8.61 -13.22 -14.17
CA LYS A 150 -8.92 -12.22 -15.21
C LYS A 150 -10.11 -12.58 -16.07
N VAL A 151 -10.33 -13.87 -16.38
CA VAL A 151 -11.32 -14.29 -17.38
C VAL A 151 -12.62 -14.79 -16.73
N MET A 152 -12.53 -15.66 -15.73
CA MET A 152 -13.70 -16.23 -15.05
C MET A 152 -14.56 -15.19 -14.32
N PRO A 153 -14.01 -14.15 -13.65
CA PRO A 153 -14.82 -13.10 -13.04
C PRO A 153 -15.70 -12.39 -14.07
N ILE A 154 -15.13 -12.12 -15.25
CA ILE A 154 -15.84 -11.50 -16.37
C ILE A 154 -16.87 -12.47 -16.96
N MET A 155 -16.50 -13.74 -17.19
CA MET A 155 -17.34 -14.73 -17.86
C MET A 155 -18.51 -15.21 -17.00
N LEU A 156 -18.30 -15.36 -15.69
CA LEU A 156 -19.32 -15.80 -14.73
C LEU A 156 -20.06 -14.61 -14.10
N GLY A 157 -19.65 -13.37 -14.39
CA GLY A 157 -20.18 -12.17 -13.71
C GLY A 157 -19.90 -12.16 -12.20
N THR A 158 -18.93 -12.95 -11.75
CA THR A 158 -18.57 -13.14 -10.34
C THR A 158 -17.60 -12.05 -9.92
N ASN A 159 -18.06 -11.10 -9.10
CA ASN A 159 -17.27 -9.98 -8.58
C ASN A 159 -16.71 -10.23 -7.16
N GLN A 160 -16.61 -11.49 -6.72
CA GLN A 160 -16.15 -11.81 -5.37
C GLN A 160 -14.72 -11.32 -5.17
N ARG A 161 -14.54 -10.59 -4.07
CA ARG A 161 -13.24 -10.02 -3.70
C ARG A 161 -12.81 -10.59 -2.36
N SER A 162 -11.57 -11.03 -2.30
CA SER A 162 -10.86 -11.19 -1.04
C SER A 162 -10.05 -9.93 -0.74
N GLN A 163 -9.79 -9.70 0.53
CA GLN A 163 -9.07 -8.51 0.99
C GLN A 163 -8.18 -8.84 2.18
N LEU A 164 -7.01 -8.20 2.23
CA LEU A 164 -6.09 -8.26 3.36
C LEU A 164 -5.86 -6.84 3.86
N PHE A 165 -6.32 -6.55 5.05
CA PHE A 165 -6.10 -5.29 5.75
C PHE A 165 -4.88 -5.38 6.66
N PHE A 166 -4.19 -4.27 6.81
CA PHE A 166 -3.07 -4.10 7.74
C PHE A 166 -3.24 -2.81 8.54
N ASN A 167 -3.09 -2.91 9.85
CA ASN A 167 -3.28 -1.78 10.75
C ASN A 167 -1.94 -1.10 11.06
N ALA A 168 -1.75 0.10 10.54
CA ALA A 168 -0.54 0.92 10.77
C ALA A 168 -0.57 1.78 12.05
N GLY A 169 -1.60 1.64 12.89
CA GLY A 169 -1.75 2.36 14.17
C GLY A 169 -3.14 2.97 14.37
N ASP A 170 -3.85 3.25 13.28
CA ASP A 170 -5.15 3.95 13.30
C ASP A 170 -6.36 3.03 13.04
N GLY A 171 -6.16 1.72 13.15
CA GLY A 171 -7.18 0.70 12.84
C GLY A 171 -7.10 0.21 11.40
N PHE A 172 -8.07 -0.64 11.02
CA PHE A 172 -8.20 -1.13 9.65
C PHE A 172 -8.95 -0.13 8.79
N CYS A 173 -8.41 0.22 7.62
CA CYS A 173 -9.04 1.10 6.63
C CYS A 173 -8.76 0.61 5.21
N GLU A 174 -9.56 1.09 4.25
CA GLU A 174 -9.50 0.63 2.85
C GLU A 174 -8.17 1.00 2.18
N GLU A 175 -7.60 2.15 2.52
CA GLU A 175 -6.31 2.63 2.01
C GLU A 175 -5.15 1.73 2.44
N ASN A 176 -5.28 1.06 3.59
CA ASN A 176 -4.32 0.12 4.14
C ASN A 176 -4.78 -1.33 3.93
N SER A 177 -5.08 -1.65 2.67
CA SER A 177 -5.53 -2.98 2.28
C SER A 177 -5.03 -3.40 0.90
N ILE A 178 -5.03 -4.71 0.68
CA ILE A 178 -4.74 -5.32 -0.62
C ILE A 178 -5.98 -6.12 -1.03
N VAL A 179 -6.58 -5.77 -2.17
CA VAL A 179 -7.78 -6.40 -2.70
C VAL A 179 -7.45 -7.25 -3.93
N TRP A 180 -8.07 -8.43 -4.03
CA TRP A 180 -7.99 -9.24 -5.25
C TRP A 180 -9.28 -9.99 -5.52
N TYR A 181 -9.54 -10.27 -6.80
CA TYR A 181 -10.64 -11.14 -7.20
C TYR A 181 -10.31 -12.61 -6.91
N SER A 182 -11.31 -13.33 -6.42
CA SER A 182 -11.22 -14.74 -6.05
C SER A 182 -12.46 -15.51 -6.49
N VAL A 183 -12.32 -16.83 -6.61
CA VAL A 183 -13.42 -17.72 -7.00
C VAL A 183 -13.57 -18.81 -5.95
N GLU A 184 -14.81 -19.09 -5.57
CA GLU A 184 -15.14 -20.11 -4.57
C GLU A 184 -14.76 -21.53 -5.03
N ASN A 185 -14.68 -22.45 -4.07
CA ASN A 185 -14.38 -23.88 -4.23
C ASN A 185 -12.98 -24.23 -4.75
N TYR A 186 -12.06 -23.27 -4.84
CA TYR A 186 -10.67 -23.51 -5.19
C TYR A 186 -9.70 -23.18 -4.06
N LYS A 187 -8.58 -23.93 -4.01
CA LYS A 187 -7.46 -23.61 -3.13
C LYS A 187 -6.65 -22.47 -3.74
N ILE A 188 -6.68 -21.32 -3.07
CA ILE A 188 -6.02 -20.08 -3.47
C ILE A 188 -4.76 -19.91 -2.62
N ARG A 189 -3.62 -19.63 -3.27
CA ARG A 189 -2.36 -19.20 -2.62
C ARG A 189 -2.07 -17.75 -3.01
N ARG A 190 -1.71 -16.93 -2.03
CA ARG A 190 -1.29 -15.54 -2.21
C ARG A 190 -0.09 -15.22 -1.32
N THR A 191 0.78 -14.37 -1.85
CA THR A 191 1.94 -13.84 -1.14
C THR A 191 1.95 -12.33 -1.32
N PHE A 192 2.22 -11.60 -0.24
CA PHE A 192 2.22 -10.15 -0.19
C PHE A 192 3.45 -9.66 0.56
N SER A 193 3.95 -8.47 0.20
CA SER A 193 4.94 -7.74 0.99
C SER A 193 4.31 -6.43 1.42
N ILE A 194 4.33 -6.15 2.72
CA ILE A 194 3.80 -4.94 3.33
C ILE A 194 4.95 -4.18 3.96
N ASN A 195 5.16 -2.96 3.50
CA ASN A 195 6.19 -2.07 4.02
C ASN A 195 5.59 -1.10 5.05
N GLY A 196 6.34 -0.84 6.11
CA GLY A 196 5.96 0.05 7.20
C GLY A 196 5.48 -0.71 8.43
N HIS A 197 5.24 0.04 9.50
CA HIS A 197 4.80 -0.52 10.77
C HIS A 197 3.40 -1.15 10.64
N VAL A 198 3.27 -2.41 11.07
CA VAL A 198 2.00 -3.12 11.12
C VAL A 198 1.80 -3.70 12.51
N SER A 199 0.70 -3.30 13.15
CA SER A 199 0.33 -3.75 14.50
C SER A 199 -0.53 -5.02 14.48
N GLU A 200 -1.40 -5.15 13.48
CA GLU A 200 -2.35 -6.26 13.34
C GLU A 200 -2.74 -6.45 11.86
N LEU A 201 -3.15 -7.66 11.51
CA LEU A 201 -3.65 -8.03 10.18
C LEU A 201 -5.08 -8.53 10.27
N ARG A 202 -5.87 -8.27 9.22
CA ARG A 202 -7.21 -8.84 9.05
C ARG A 202 -7.35 -9.38 7.64
N PHE A 203 -7.73 -10.64 7.53
CA PHE A 203 -7.96 -11.31 6.25
C PHE A 203 -9.44 -11.60 6.04
N ASP A 204 -9.96 -11.13 4.91
CA ASP A 204 -11.33 -11.36 4.50
C ASP A 204 -11.33 -12.23 3.22
N PRO A 205 -11.80 -13.48 3.29
CA PRO A 205 -11.71 -14.40 2.16
C PRO A 205 -12.68 -14.07 1.02
N CYS A 206 -13.78 -13.38 1.30
CA CYS A 206 -14.82 -13.02 0.32
C CYS A 206 -15.66 -11.87 0.86
N ASP A 207 -16.17 -10.99 0.00
CA ASP A 207 -17.12 -9.92 0.32
C ASP A 207 -18.59 -10.40 0.38
N ALA A 208 -18.80 -11.68 0.71
CA ALA A 208 -20.11 -12.31 0.83
C ALA A 208 -20.09 -13.44 1.87
N PRO A 209 -21.26 -13.83 2.43
CA PRO A 209 -21.36 -14.96 3.35
C PRO A 209 -20.74 -16.22 2.77
N CYS A 210 -19.81 -16.82 3.52
CA CYS A 210 -19.04 -17.95 3.03
C CYS A 210 -18.61 -18.92 4.14
N ARG A 211 -18.34 -20.16 3.76
CA ARG A 211 -17.51 -21.10 4.55
C ARG A 211 -16.09 -20.94 4.08
N CYS A 212 -15.16 -20.66 4.98
CA CYS A 212 -13.75 -20.51 4.61
C CYS A 212 -12.88 -21.48 5.41
N LYS A 213 -11.99 -22.17 4.71
CA LYS A 213 -10.95 -23.00 5.28
C LYS A 213 -9.59 -22.38 4.95
N VAL A 214 -8.92 -21.87 5.98
CA VAL A 214 -7.54 -21.38 5.86
C VAL A 214 -6.59 -22.55 6.11
N TYR A 215 -5.87 -23.00 5.08
CA TYR A 215 -4.90 -24.09 5.16
C TYR A 215 -3.57 -23.65 5.75
N GLU A 216 -3.13 -22.45 5.39
CA GLU A 216 -1.83 -21.91 5.80
C GLU A 216 -1.94 -20.40 5.86
N PHE A 217 -1.34 -19.83 6.90
CA PHE A 217 -1.06 -18.41 6.99
C PHE A 217 0.31 -18.28 7.61
N SER A 218 1.22 -17.57 6.97
CA SER A 218 2.57 -17.34 7.48
C SER A 218 2.93 -15.85 7.39
N VAL A 219 3.73 -15.41 8.34
CA VAL A 219 4.32 -14.08 8.38
C VAL A 219 5.83 -14.26 8.49
N ASN A 220 6.60 -13.70 7.55
CA ASN A 220 8.04 -13.88 7.42
C ASN A 220 8.45 -15.37 7.49
N GLY A 221 7.69 -16.21 6.78
CA GLY A 221 7.89 -17.67 6.74
C GLY A 221 7.44 -18.44 8.00
N LYS A 222 7.03 -17.75 9.08
CA LYS A 222 6.57 -18.38 10.32
C LYS A 222 5.06 -18.59 10.29
N LYS A 223 4.62 -19.84 10.43
CA LYS A 223 3.20 -20.20 10.42
C LYS A 223 2.44 -19.60 11.61
N LYS A 224 1.28 -19.02 11.34
CA LYS A 224 0.34 -18.48 12.31
C LYS A 224 -0.81 -19.45 12.52
N LYS A 225 -1.25 -19.58 13.78
CA LYS A 225 -2.50 -20.27 14.10
C LYS A 225 -3.63 -19.29 13.89
N ILE A 226 -4.56 -19.65 13.00
CA ILE A 226 -5.79 -18.91 12.77
C ILE A 226 -6.95 -19.72 13.32
N LYS A 227 -7.83 -19.06 14.08
CA LYS A 227 -9.07 -19.65 14.54
C LYS A 227 -9.96 -19.88 13.31
N GLN A 228 -10.16 -21.14 12.95
CA GLN A 228 -11.08 -21.48 11.87
C GLN A 228 -12.50 -21.14 12.29
N LEU A 229 -13.24 -20.54 11.38
CA LEU A 229 -14.67 -20.26 11.53
C LEU A 229 -15.38 -21.18 10.54
N GLU A 230 -16.13 -22.17 11.05
CA GLU A 230 -16.80 -23.16 10.22
C GLU A 230 -17.86 -22.55 9.30
N LEU A 231 -18.47 -21.44 9.74
CA LEU A 231 -19.52 -20.74 9.02
C LEU A 231 -19.41 -19.25 9.30
N ILE A 232 -19.31 -18.44 8.24
CA ILE A 232 -19.25 -16.99 8.37
C ILE A 232 -20.42 -16.38 7.61
N ILE A 233 -21.50 -16.13 8.36
CA ILE A 233 -22.77 -15.60 7.85
C ILE A 233 -22.83 -14.07 7.82
N THR A 234 -21.73 -13.40 8.17
CA THR A 234 -21.62 -11.95 8.05
C THR A 234 -21.35 -11.57 6.59
N ASN A 235 -21.81 -10.40 6.17
CA ASN A 235 -21.42 -9.80 4.88
C ASN A 235 -19.92 -9.40 4.85
N ASP A 236 -19.21 -9.67 5.93
CA ASP A 236 -17.83 -9.30 6.16
C ASP A 236 -17.17 -10.41 6.98
N PRO A 237 -16.75 -11.52 6.34
CA PRO A 237 -16.10 -12.61 7.00
C PRO A 237 -14.66 -12.24 7.35
N GLN A 238 -14.35 -12.07 8.64
CA GLN A 238 -13.05 -11.54 9.07
C GLN A 238 -12.24 -12.58 9.85
N PHE A 239 -11.00 -12.79 9.46
CA PHE A 239 -10.00 -13.47 10.25
C PHE A 239 -9.01 -12.44 10.79
N ILE A 240 -9.07 -12.16 12.09
CA ILE A 240 -8.06 -11.35 12.77
C ILE A 240 -6.81 -12.20 12.99
N ILE A 241 -5.65 -11.69 12.57
CA ILE A 241 -4.35 -12.33 12.75
C ILE A 241 -3.45 -11.44 13.60
N SER A 242 -3.14 -11.92 14.80
CA SER A 242 -2.25 -11.22 15.73
C SER A 242 -0.78 -11.42 15.34
N LEU A 243 -0.04 -10.32 15.32
CA LEU A 243 1.41 -10.29 15.16
C LEU A 243 2.11 -10.40 16.52
N SER A 244 3.30 -11.00 16.52
CA SER A 244 4.22 -11.01 17.67
C SER A 244 4.95 -9.68 17.79
N GLU A 245 5.49 -9.38 18.97
CA GLU A 245 6.22 -8.12 19.20
C GLU A 245 7.41 -7.94 18.26
N VAL A 246 8.08 -9.03 17.86
CA VAL A 246 9.16 -8.99 16.87
C VAL A 246 8.63 -8.57 15.51
N GLU A 247 7.56 -9.20 15.02
CA GLU A 247 6.98 -8.88 13.71
C GLU A 247 6.41 -7.45 13.65
N LYS A 248 5.89 -6.93 14.76
CA LYS A 248 5.40 -5.54 14.81
C LYS A 248 6.53 -4.51 14.64
N GLN A 249 7.77 -4.88 14.96
CA GLN A 249 8.94 -4.00 14.83
C GLN A 249 9.60 -4.12 13.45
N GLU A 250 9.22 -5.11 12.64
CA GLU A 250 9.75 -5.29 11.29
C GLU A 250 9.24 -4.17 10.38
N GLU A 251 10.14 -3.60 9.57
CA GLU A 251 9.78 -2.60 8.55
C GLU A 251 9.15 -3.24 7.31
N ASN A 252 9.33 -4.55 7.12
CA ASN A 252 8.74 -5.28 6.01
C ASN A 252 8.21 -6.63 6.48
N LEU A 253 6.93 -6.88 6.18
CA LEU A 253 6.26 -8.14 6.44
C LEU A 253 5.93 -8.84 5.14
N GLU A 254 6.45 -10.05 5.00
CA GLU A 254 6.06 -10.98 3.96
C GLU A 254 4.96 -11.91 4.48
N ILE A 255 3.80 -11.86 3.84
CA ILE A 255 2.62 -12.62 4.26
C ILE A 255 2.31 -13.64 3.19
N GLU A 256 2.09 -14.88 3.61
CA GLU A 256 1.60 -15.94 2.73
C GLU A 256 0.29 -16.50 3.27
N ILE A 257 -0.71 -16.64 2.39
CA ILE A 257 -2.04 -17.14 2.74
C ILE A 257 -2.43 -18.23 1.75
N VAL A 258 -2.90 -19.36 2.28
CA VAL A 258 -3.50 -20.45 1.52
C VAL A 258 -4.87 -20.76 2.08
N PHE A 259 -5.91 -20.58 1.28
CA PHE A 259 -7.30 -20.75 1.73
C PHE A 259 -8.19 -21.28 0.61
N GLN A 260 -9.39 -21.69 0.98
CA GLN A 260 -10.49 -22.01 0.07
C GLN A 260 -11.77 -21.57 0.74
N TYR A 261 -12.71 -21.03 -0.02
CA TYR A 261 -14.03 -20.70 0.49
C TYR A 261 -15.14 -21.16 -0.43
N GLU A 262 -16.35 -21.29 0.10
CA GLU A 262 -17.59 -21.61 -0.60
C GLU A 262 -18.64 -20.58 -0.19
N LEU A 263 -19.38 -20.02 -1.15
CA LEU A 263 -20.49 -19.11 -0.87
C LEU A 263 -21.65 -19.88 -0.23
N ILE A 264 -22.26 -19.26 0.77
CA ILE A 264 -23.43 -19.86 1.43
C ILE A 264 -24.70 -19.36 0.71
N PRO A 265 -25.61 -20.27 0.28
CA PRO A 265 -26.89 -19.87 -0.29
C PRO A 265 -27.71 -19.01 0.68
N PHE A 266 -28.43 -18.02 0.15
CA PHE A 266 -29.19 -17.07 0.96
C PHE A 266 -30.20 -17.72 1.92
N GLU A 267 -30.86 -18.80 1.49
CA GLU A 267 -31.79 -19.56 2.34
C GLU A 267 -31.08 -20.17 3.57
N GLU A 268 -29.86 -20.68 3.38
CA GLU A 268 -29.07 -21.23 4.48
C GLU A 268 -28.59 -20.13 5.43
N VAL A 269 -28.24 -18.94 4.91
CA VAL A 269 -27.94 -17.76 5.74
C VAL A 269 -29.13 -17.41 6.63
N ILE A 270 -30.35 -17.36 6.07
CA ILE A 270 -31.58 -17.08 6.84
C ILE A 270 -31.78 -18.14 7.93
N ASN A 271 -31.77 -19.42 7.55
CA ASN A 271 -32.05 -20.52 8.47
C ASN A 271 -31.04 -20.57 9.63
N THR A 272 -29.77 -20.33 9.34
CA THR A 272 -28.72 -20.28 10.37
C THR A 272 -28.90 -19.05 11.27
N SER A 273 -29.16 -17.88 10.69
CA SER A 273 -29.39 -16.64 11.44
C SER A 273 -30.58 -16.77 12.40
N MET A 274 -31.69 -17.37 11.94
CA MET A 274 -32.86 -17.64 12.78
C MET A 274 -32.52 -18.54 13.98
N LYS A 275 -31.80 -19.65 13.74
CA LYS A 275 -31.35 -20.55 14.82
C LYS A 275 -30.49 -19.84 15.86
N LEU A 276 -29.57 -18.98 15.42
CA LEU A 276 -28.72 -18.19 16.32
C LEU A 276 -29.54 -17.19 17.15
N ILE A 277 -30.47 -16.47 16.51
CA ILE A 277 -31.37 -15.53 17.19
C ILE A 277 -32.19 -16.25 18.27
N ASP A 278 -32.74 -17.42 17.96
CA ASP A 278 -33.54 -18.18 18.93
C ASP A 278 -32.69 -18.70 20.09
N GLY A 279 -31.46 -19.16 19.82
CA GLY A 279 -30.50 -19.50 20.87
C GLY A 279 -30.19 -18.32 21.79
N LEU A 280 -29.94 -17.13 21.23
CA LEU A 280 -29.69 -15.90 21.99
C LEU A 280 -30.90 -15.45 22.81
N LYS A 281 -32.13 -15.63 22.31
CA LYS A 281 -33.36 -15.36 23.08
C LYS A 281 -33.44 -16.28 24.29
N VAL A 282 -33.18 -17.58 24.11
CA VAL A 282 -33.18 -18.57 25.21
C VAL A 282 -32.12 -18.21 26.25
N GLU A 283 -30.90 -17.89 25.82
CA GLU A 283 -29.83 -17.50 26.74
C GLU A 283 -30.15 -16.21 27.49
N ASN A 284 -30.67 -15.18 26.81
CA ASN A 284 -31.12 -13.94 27.46
C ASN A 284 -32.23 -14.19 28.49
N ALA A 285 -33.19 -15.06 28.18
CA ALA A 285 -34.24 -15.44 29.13
C ALA A 285 -33.63 -16.10 30.39
N ARG A 286 -32.67 -17.02 30.20
CA ARG A 286 -31.94 -17.67 31.30
C ARG A 286 -31.17 -16.65 32.14
N LEU A 287 -30.46 -15.72 31.53
CA LEU A 287 -29.70 -14.67 32.22
C LEU A 287 -30.62 -13.75 33.03
N LYS A 288 -31.77 -13.33 32.46
CA LYS A 288 -32.79 -12.55 33.18
C LYS A 288 -33.32 -13.29 34.39
N GLN A 289 -33.64 -14.58 34.25
CA GLN A 289 -34.12 -15.41 35.36
C GLN A 289 -33.07 -15.54 36.47
N ASN A 290 -31.81 -15.80 36.10
CA ASN A 290 -30.69 -15.87 37.05
C ASN A 290 -30.46 -14.54 37.79
N PHE A 291 -30.56 -13.42 37.09
CA PHE A 291 -30.49 -12.09 37.69
C PHE A 291 -31.60 -11.87 38.71
N LEU A 292 -32.86 -12.14 38.34
CA LEU A 292 -34.02 -12.00 39.22
C LEU A 292 -33.91 -12.88 40.47
N TYR A 293 -33.43 -14.12 40.32
CA TYR A 293 -33.19 -15.03 41.44
C TYR A 293 -32.13 -14.47 42.41
N ARG A 294 -30.98 -14.03 41.89
CA ARG A 294 -29.90 -13.41 42.70
C ARG A 294 -30.39 -12.14 43.40
N PHE A 295 -31.17 -11.32 42.70
CA PHE A 295 -31.72 -10.08 43.24
C PHE A 295 -32.70 -10.34 44.39
N ARG A 296 -33.64 -11.30 44.22
CA ARG A 296 -34.56 -11.73 45.29
C ARG A 296 -33.82 -12.24 46.52
N ASN A 297 -32.82 -13.11 46.34
CA ASN A 297 -32.04 -13.63 47.46
C ASN A 297 -31.30 -12.52 48.22
N LYS A 298 -30.77 -11.51 47.52
CA LYS A 298 -30.14 -10.34 48.17
C LYS A 298 -31.14 -9.52 48.98
N ILE A 299 -32.34 -9.26 48.45
CA ILE A 299 -33.41 -8.56 49.18
C ILE A 299 -33.80 -9.36 50.42
N GLN A 300 -34.00 -10.67 50.29
CA GLN A 300 -34.42 -11.52 51.39
C GLN A 300 -33.34 -11.58 52.49
N CYS A 301 -32.06 -11.66 52.14
CA CYS A 301 -30.95 -11.56 53.09
C CYS A 301 -30.86 -10.19 53.77
N ALA A 302 -31.23 -9.09 53.07
CA ALA A 302 -31.26 -7.76 53.66
C ALA A 302 -32.44 -7.58 54.64
N LEU A 303 -33.58 -8.23 54.34
CA LEU A 303 -34.78 -8.20 55.19
C LEU A 303 -34.64 -9.07 56.45
N THR A 304 -33.86 -10.16 56.40
CA THR A 304 -33.62 -11.05 57.56
C THR A 304 -32.44 -10.62 58.44
N ARG A 305 -31.75 -9.52 58.12
CA ARG A 305 -30.66 -8.92 58.93
C ARG A 305 -31.13 -7.77 59.84
N LYS A 306 -32.45 -7.60 60.02
CA LYS A 306 -33.05 -6.77 61.08
C LYS A 306 -33.49 -7.67 62.23
#